data_AF-A0A952Y3L5-F1
#
_entry.id   AF-A0A952Y3L5-F1
#
_cell.length_a   1.000
_cell.length_b   1.000
_cell.length_c   1.000
_cell.angle_alpha   90.00
_cell.angle_beta   90.00
_cell.angle_gamma   90.00
#
_symmetry.space_group_name_H-M   'P 1'
#
loop_
_entity.id
_entity.type
_entity.pdbx_description
1 polymer ?
#
loop_
_entity_poly.entity_id
_entity_poly.type
_entity_poly.pdbx_seq_one_letter_code
_entity_poly.pdbx_strand_id
1 'polypeptide(L)'
;MFSFRAFACAALGVIAGTVAASSHPTLTQKSASADSYFRATFTVPHGCDGAATTKISIWLPENIIQAKPQSKAGWKIEIVRVKLDKEVQGFHGAKITHRVAKVIFSGGNLPDDQFDEFTLSMKLPKEPGALYFPVEQACGEKVRAWNEIPSPSEKLHDLDSPAAALTVTPKQ
;
A
#
# COMPACT_ATOMS: atom_id res chain seq x y z
N MET A 1 19.43 17.43 -66.11
CA MET A 1 19.25 18.26 -64.90
C MET A 1 17.85 18.04 -64.41
N PHE A 2 17.66 17.26 -63.33
CA PHE A 2 16.66 17.47 -62.27
C PHE A 2 17.00 16.45 -61.17
N SER A 3 17.44 16.99 -60.04
CA SER A 3 18.05 16.28 -58.92
C SER A 3 16.96 15.92 -57.91
N PHE A 4 16.73 14.64 -57.65
CA PHE A 4 15.85 14.19 -56.56
C PHE A 4 16.65 14.17 -55.26
N ARG A 5 16.37 15.15 -54.38
CA ARG A 5 16.90 15.19 -53.02
C ARG A 5 16.18 14.15 -52.16
N ALA A 6 16.94 13.18 -51.65
CA ALA A 6 16.46 12.24 -50.65
C ALA A 6 16.12 12.98 -49.36
N PHE A 7 14.85 12.94 -48.95
CA PHE A 7 14.42 13.37 -47.62
C PHE A 7 14.74 12.25 -46.62
N ALA A 8 15.77 12.45 -45.81
CA ALA A 8 16.04 11.60 -44.66
C ALA A 8 14.98 11.86 -43.58
N CYS A 9 14.04 10.93 -43.41
CA CYS A 9 13.14 10.92 -42.26
C CYS A 9 13.94 10.49 -41.02
N ALA A 10 14.30 11.44 -40.17
CA ALA A 10 14.81 11.15 -38.83
C ALA A 10 13.66 10.60 -37.98
N ALA A 11 13.64 9.29 -37.76
CA ALA A 11 12.71 8.65 -36.83
C ALA A 11 13.12 9.04 -35.40
N LEU A 12 12.39 9.98 -34.79
CA LEU A 12 12.46 10.18 -33.34
C LEU A 12 11.91 8.91 -32.66
N GLY A 13 12.82 8.13 -32.08
CA GLY A 13 12.47 7.02 -31.19
C GLY A 13 11.74 7.56 -29.97
N VAL A 14 10.43 7.39 -29.93
CA VAL A 14 9.64 7.58 -28.71
C VAL A 14 10.08 6.49 -27.74
N ILE A 15 10.83 6.87 -26.71
CA ILE A 15 11.10 6.01 -25.56
C ILE A 15 9.75 5.87 -24.83
N ALA A 16 8.98 4.85 -25.22
CA ALA A 16 7.82 4.42 -24.48
C ALA A 16 8.34 3.83 -23.16
N GLY A 17 8.37 4.66 -22.11
CA GLY A 17 8.55 4.18 -20.75
C GLY A 17 7.42 3.21 -20.45
N THR A 18 7.74 1.94 -20.26
CA THR A 18 6.80 0.93 -19.78
C THR A 18 6.35 1.33 -18.38
N VAL A 19 5.22 2.02 -18.27
CA VAL A 19 4.48 2.08 -17.02
C VAL A 19 4.03 0.65 -16.75
N ALA A 20 4.72 -0.02 -15.83
CA ALA A 20 4.26 -1.31 -15.33
C ALA A 20 2.84 -1.09 -14.80
N ALA A 21 1.86 -1.72 -15.44
CA ALA A 21 0.50 -1.74 -14.93
C ALA A 21 0.54 -2.55 -13.63
N SER A 22 0.64 -1.87 -12.49
CA SER A 22 0.62 -2.50 -11.17
C SER A 22 -0.80 -2.95 -10.89
N SER A 23 -1.01 -4.26 -10.89
CA SER A 23 -2.28 -4.92 -10.55
C SER A 23 -2.44 -5.16 -9.04
N HIS A 24 -1.44 -4.78 -8.24
CA HIS A 24 -1.38 -5.04 -6.81
C HIS A 24 -1.54 -3.76 -5.97
N PRO A 25 -2.00 -3.88 -4.72
CA PRO A 25 -2.10 -2.75 -3.80
C PRO A 25 -0.75 -2.07 -3.56
N THR A 26 -0.72 -0.75 -3.65
CA THR A 26 0.50 0.02 -3.39
C THR A 26 0.24 1.23 -2.52
N LEU A 27 1.27 1.69 -1.78
CA LEU A 27 1.22 2.98 -1.11
C LEU A 27 1.48 4.12 -2.10
N THR A 28 0.68 5.20 -2.03
CA THR A 28 0.89 6.39 -2.87
C THR A 28 2.21 7.09 -2.55
N GLN A 29 2.58 7.17 -1.27
CA GLN A 29 3.88 7.66 -0.83
C GLN A 29 4.78 6.47 -0.44
N LYS A 30 6.00 6.44 -1.00
CA LYS A 30 6.97 5.35 -0.80
C LYS A 30 7.95 5.61 0.34
N SER A 31 8.00 6.82 0.88
CA SER A 31 8.85 7.15 2.02
C SER A 31 8.25 8.24 2.90
N ALA A 32 8.68 8.26 4.16
CA ALA A 32 8.30 9.27 5.15
C ALA A 32 9.31 9.31 6.30
N SER A 33 9.44 10.46 6.97
CA SER A 33 10.37 10.63 8.09
C SER A 33 9.95 9.85 9.33
N ALA A 34 10.92 9.29 10.03
CA ALA A 34 10.74 8.65 11.32
C ALA A 34 10.07 9.58 12.35
N ASP A 35 9.36 8.98 13.32
CA ASP A 35 8.64 9.66 14.41
C ASP A 35 7.53 10.63 13.95
N SER A 36 7.21 10.69 12.66
CA SER A 36 6.15 11.54 12.10
C SER A 36 4.78 10.86 12.08
N TYR A 37 3.73 11.68 11.95
CA TYR A 37 2.42 11.18 11.54
C TYR A 37 2.38 11.04 10.03
N PHE A 38 1.93 9.88 9.57
CA PHE A 38 1.89 9.53 8.15
C PHE A 38 0.49 9.08 7.75
N ARG A 39 0.12 9.42 6.51
CA ARG A 39 -1.12 8.99 5.87
C ARG A 39 -0.77 7.89 4.87
N ALA A 40 -0.91 6.64 5.30
CA ALA A 40 -0.75 5.50 4.42
C ALA A 40 -2.02 5.31 3.59
N THR A 41 -1.96 5.76 2.33
CA THR A 41 -3.02 5.57 1.34
C THR A 41 -2.65 4.39 0.45
N PHE A 42 -3.41 3.31 0.59
CA PHE A 42 -3.28 2.09 -0.20
C PHE A 42 -4.20 2.19 -1.43
N THR A 43 -3.62 2.28 -2.62
CA THR A 43 -4.36 2.25 -3.88
C THR A 43 -4.56 0.80 -4.31
N VAL A 44 -5.80 0.37 -4.45
CA VAL A 44 -6.19 -0.92 -5.02
C VAL A 44 -6.68 -0.66 -6.44
N PRO A 45 -5.99 -1.18 -7.47
CA PRO A 45 -6.19 -0.72 -8.85
C PRO A 45 -7.47 -1.23 -9.51
N HIS A 46 -7.96 -2.40 -9.10
CA HIS A 46 -9.12 -3.07 -9.67
C HIS A 46 -9.65 -4.19 -8.77
N GLY A 47 -10.76 -4.80 -9.19
CA GLY A 47 -11.29 -6.10 -8.79
C GLY A 47 -10.35 -7.29 -9.04
N CYS A 48 -10.89 -8.51 -9.05
CA CYS A 48 -10.14 -9.74 -9.29
C CYS A 48 -10.76 -10.50 -10.47
N ASP A 49 -10.03 -10.58 -11.59
CA ASP A 49 -10.45 -11.31 -12.80
C ASP A 49 -11.90 -10.96 -13.22
N GLY A 50 -12.26 -9.68 -13.27
CA GLY A 50 -13.63 -9.21 -13.61
C GLY A 50 -14.62 -9.15 -12.43
N ALA A 51 -14.29 -9.72 -11.26
CA ALA A 51 -15.15 -9.67 -10.08
C ALA A 51 -14.83 -8.46 -9.20
N ALA A 52 -15.85 -7.80 -8.66
CA ALA A 52 -15.66 -6.64 -7.78
C ALA A 52 -14.98 -7.03 -6.45
N THR A 53 -14.08 -6.18 -5.97
CA THR A 53 -13.51 -6.29 -4.62
C THR A 53 -14.56 -5.94 -3.58
N THR A 54 -14.77 -6.86 -2.64
CA THR A 54 -15.75 -6.74 -1.55
C THR A 54 -15.12 -6.61 -0.18
N LYS A 55 -13.83 -6.94 -0.05
CA LYS A 55 -13.09 -6.86 1.22
C LYS A 55 -11.62 -6.54 0.96
N ILE A 56 -11.09 -5.58 1.72
CA ILE A 56 -9.66 -5.28 1.83
C ILE A 56 -9.24 -5.44 3.28
N SER A 57 -8.19 -6.21 3.51
CA SER A 57 -7.59 -6.46 4.82
C SER A 57 -6.14 -6.00 4.81
N ILE A 58 -5.78 -5.08 5.70
CA ILE A 58 -4.43 -4.51 5.77
C ILE A 58 -3.83 -4.87 7.13
N TRP A 59 -2.69 -5.54 7.12
CA TRP A 59 -1.93 -5.85 8.33
C TRP A 59 -0.90 -4.77 8.61
N LEU A 60 -0.77 -4.41 9.88
CA LEU A 60 0.16 -3.38 10.33
C LEU A 60 1.40 -4.04 10.95
N PRO A 61 2.61 -3.56 10.59
CA PRO A 61 3.86 -3.95 11.25
C PRO A 61 3.76 -3.83 12.77
N GLU A 62 4.48 -4.68 13.50
CA GLU A 62 4.41 -4.72 14.97
C GLU A 62 4.86 -3.42 15.65
N ASN A 63 5.78 -2.70 15.01
CA ASN A 63 6.28 -1.41 15.47
C ASN A 63 5.32 -0.25 15.18
N ILE A 64 4.17 -0.51 14.55
CA ILE A 64 3.05 0.45 14.45
C ILE A 64 2.04 0.18 15.56
N ILE A 65 2.02 1.09 16.54
CA ILE A 65 1.18 0.94 17.74
C ILE A 65 -0.25 1.42 17.49
N GLN A 66 -0.42 2.58 16.87
CA GLN A 66 -1.72 3.19 16.65
C GLN A 66 -1.92 3.50 15.17
N ALA A 67 -3.10 3.17 14.68
CA ALA A 67 -3.59 3.59 13.38
C ALA A 67 -5.08 3.91 13.44
N LYS A 68 -5.49 4.90 12.64
CA LYS A 68 -6.87 5.32 12.48
C LYS A 68 -7.24 5.23 11.02
N PRO A 69 -8.14 4.32 10.60
CA PRO A 69 -8.66 4.34 9.25
C PRO A 69 -9.48 5.60 9.00
N GLN A 70 -9.37 6.13 7.79
CA GLN A 70 -10.27 7.15 7.29
C GLN A 70 -11.67 6.53 7.10
N SER A 71 -12.71 7.23 7.57
CA SER A 71 -14.09 6.83 7.29
C SER A 71 -14.31 6.69 5.79
N LYS A 72 -15.00 5.62 5.39
CA LYS A 72 -15.18 5.27 3.98
C LYS A 72 -16.63 4.86 3.73
N ALA A 73 -17.36 5.68 2.98
CA ALA A 73 -18.76 5.42 2.66
C ALA A 73 -18.89 4.12 1.85
N GLY A 74 -19.94 3.33 2.14
CA GLY A 74 -20.15 2.03 1.49
C GLY A 74 -19.27 0.89 2.00
N TRP A 75 -18.34 1.15 2.95
CA TRP A 75 -17.48 0.13 3.54
C TRP A 75 -17.67 0.07 5.05
N LYS A 76 -17.87 -1.15 5.57
CA LYS A 76 -17.79 -1.41 7.01
C LYS A 76 -16.32 -1.52 7.40
N ILE A 77 -15.93 -0.80 8.46
CA ILE A 77 -14.56 -0.78 8.97
C ILE A 77 -14.48 -1.53 10.29
N GLU A 78 -13.56 -2.48 10.37
CA GLU A 78 -13.19 -3.18 11.61
C GLU A 78 -11.72 -2.94 11.93
N ILE A 79 -11.41 -2.70 13.21
CA ILE A 79 -10.06 -2.48 13.70
C ILE A 79 -9.72 -3.59 14.70
N VAL A 80 -8.90 -4.54 14.26
CA VAL A 80 -8.45 -5.65 15.08
C VAL A 80 -7.26 -5.19 15.92
N ARG A 81 -7.36 -5.40 17.23
CA ARG A 81 -6.34 -5.02 18.20
C ARG A 81 -5.77 -6.24 18.89
N VAL A 82 -4.48 -6.20 19.18
CA VAL A 82 -3.78 -7.23 19.97
C VAL A 82 -3.12 -6.57 21.17
N LYS A 83 -3.10 -7.31 22.29
CA LYS A 83 -2.47 -6.84 23.53
C LYS A 83 -0.97 -6.72 23.33
N LEU A 84 -0.38 -5.67 23.90
CA LEU A 84 1.07 -5.48 23.94
C LEU A 84 1.66 -6.23 25.14
N ASP A 85 2.87 -6.77 24.97
CA ASP A 85 3.62 -7.39 26.07
C ASP A 85 3.99 -6.36 27.14
N LYS A 86 4.25 -5.11 26.72
CA LYS A 86 4.57 -3.98 27.60
C LYS A 86 3.69 -2.79 27.26
N GLU A 87 3.22 -2.09 28.30
CA GLU A 87 2.50 -0.83 28.13
C GLU A 87 3.41 0.19 27.44
N VAL A 88 2.86 0.90 26.45
CA VAL A 88 3.56 2.00 25.77
C VAL A 88 2.90 3.31 26.15
N GLN A 89 3.71 4.35 26.40
CA GLN A 89 3.19 5.67 26.69
C GLN A 89 2.72 6.36 25.40
N GLY A 90 1.43 6.69 25.38
CA GLY A 90 0.79 7.49 24.35
C GLY A 90 0.89 8.99 24.63
N PHE A 91 0.26 9.77 23.74
CA PHE A 91 0.15 11.22 23.92
C PHE A 91 -0.65 11.56 25.17
N HIS A 92 -0.33 12.70 25.79
CA HIS A 92 -1.01 13.22 26.99
C HIS A 92 -1.05 12.25 28.18
N GLY A 93 -0.06 11.37 28.31
CA GLY A 93 0.03 10.42 29.43
C GLY A 93 -0.89 9.20 29.30
N ALA A 94 -1.57 9.02 28.16
CA ALA A 94 -2.37 7.83 27.92
C ALA A 94 -1.50 6.56 27.98
N LYS A 95 -2.00 5.51 28.62
CA LYS A 95 -1.35 4.19 28.60
C LYS A 95 -1.94 3.36 27.47
N ILE A 96 -1.09 2.91 26.56
CA ILE A 96 -1.49 2.05 25.45
C ILE A 96 -1.15 0.61 25.80
N THR A 97 -2.19 -0.21 25.91
CA THR A 97 -2.08 -1.64 26.23
C THR A 97 -2.32 -2.54 25.03
N HIS A 98 -2.77 -1.98 23.90
CA HIS A 98 -3.08 -2.71 22.69
C HIS A 98 -2.57 -1.94 21.47
N ARG A 99 -2.01 -2.67 20.49
CA ARG A 99 -1.73 -2.12 19.15
C ARG A 99 -2.82 -2.48 18.16
N VAL A 100 -2.93 -1.69 17.10
CA VAL A 100 -3.72 -2.07 15.92
C VAL A 100 -2.92 -3.08 15.11
N ALA A 101 -3.42 -4.30 14.98
CA ALA A 101 -2.76 -5.36 14.21
C ALA A 101 -3.24 -5.42 12.76
N LYS A 102 -4.53 -5.14 12.54
CA LYS A 102 -5.18 -5.26 11.24
C LYS A 102 -6.35 -4.29 11.14
N VAL A 103 -6.54 -3.73 9.94
CA VAL A 103 -7.73 -2.97 9.58
C VAL A 103 -8.43 -3.68 8.43
N ILE A 104 -9.74 -3.87 8.55
CA ILE A 104 -10.56 -4.56 7.56
C ILE A 104 -11.62 -3.59 7.05
N PHE A 105 -11.68 -3.41 5.74
CA PHE A 105 -12.77 -2.77 5.02
C PHE A 105 -13.58 -3.87 4.34
N SER A 106 -14.88 -3.94 4.59
CA SER A 106 -15.74 -5.02 4.07
C SER A 106 -17.11 -4.51 3.61
N GLY A 107 -17.79 -5.30 2.78
CA GLY A 107 -19.13 -5.00 2.27
C GLY A 107 -19.16 -3.92 1.18
N GLY A 108 -17.99 -3.46 0.73
CA GLY A 108 -17.88 -2.54 -0.38
C GLY A 108 -18.05 -3.22 -1.73
N ASN A 109 -17.98 -2.41 -2.78
CA ASN A 109 -18.07 -2.85 -4.16
C ASN A 109 -17.13 -1.98 -5.00
N LEU A 110 -15.91 -2.46 -5.22
CA LEU A 110 -14.96 -1.85 -6.14
C LEU A 110 -14.92 -2.70 -7.43
N PRO A 111 -15.55 -2.24 -8.53
CA PRO A 111 -15.55 -2.95 -9.81
C PRO A 111 -14.16 -3.16 -10.41
N ASP A 112 -14.06 -4.08 -11.37
CA ASP A 112 -12.80 -4.43 -12.02
C ASP A 112 -12.21 -3.32 -12.90
N ASP A 113 -13.05 -2.41 -13.39
CA ASP A 113 -12.65 -1.29 -14.24
C ASP A 113 -12.39 0.02 -13.46
N GLN A 114 -12.37 -0.06 -12.12
CA GLN A 114 -12.23 1.08 -11.22
C GLN A 114 -11.14 0.83 -10.19
N PHE A 115 -10.52 1.90 -9.71
CA PHE A 115 -9.60 1.84 -8.57
C PHE A 115 -10.24 2.49 -7.34
N ASP A 116 -9.73 2.16 -6.17
CA ASP A 116 -10.11 2.82 -4.92
C ASP A 116 -8.92 2.95 -3.97
N GLU A 117 -9.08 3.82 -2.98
CA GLU A 117 -8.07 4.10 -1.97
C GLU A 117 -8.57 3.77 -0.57
N PHE A 118 -7.69 3.15 0.21
CA PHE A 118 -7.91 2.77 1.59
C PHE A 118 -6.86 3.46 2.44
N THR A 119 -7.26 4.42 3.26
CA THR A 119 -6.32 5.32 3.94
C THR A 119 -6.28 5.09 5.44
N LEU A 120 -5.08 4.96 6.00
CA LEU A 120 -4.81 4.90 7.44
C LEU A 120 -3.94 6.09 7.86
N SER A 121 -4.29 6.76 8.96
CA SER A 121 -3.38 7.67 9.66
C SER A 121 -2.69 6.94 10.80
N MET A 122 -1.37 6.96 10.83
CA MET A 122 -0.58 6.27 11.86
C MET A 122 0.67 7.07 12.23
N LYS A 123 1.23 6.77 13.41
CA LYS A 123 2.54 7.30 13.80
C LYS A 123 3.63 6.30 13.41
N LEU A 124 4.62 6.76 12.68
CA LEU A 124 5.76 5.94 12.25
C LEU A 124 6.74 5.69 13.41
N PRO A 125 7.50 4.58 13.36
CA PRO A 125 8.53 4.29 14.35
C PRO A 125 9.61 5.38 14.38
N LYS A 126 10.33 5.45 15.49
CA LYS A 126 11.49 6.35 15.64
C LYS A 126 12.70 5.87 14.86
N GLU A 127 12.83 4.56 14.71
CA GLU A 127 13.93 3.96 13.96
C GLU A 127 13.62 3.96 12.46
N PRO A 128 14.56 4.40 11.61
CA PRO A 128 14.47 4.24 10.17
C PRO A 128 14.44 2.76 9.76
N GLY A 129 13.91 2.50 8.56
CA GLY A 129 13.84 1.15 8.02
C GLY A 129 12.64 0.92 7.10
N ALA A 130 12.57 -0.27 6.51
CA ALA A 130 11.43 -0.66 5.70
C ALA A 130 10.26 -1.13 6.58
N LEU A 131 9.05 -0.72 6.21
CA LEU A 131 7.80 -1.25 6.74
C LEU A 131 7.04 -1.94 5.62
N TYR A 132 6.58 -3.15 5.87
CA TYR A 132 5.81 -3.96 4.93
C TYR A 132 4.39 -4.16 5.48
N PHE A 133 3.41 -3.90 4.63
CA PHE A 133 2.00 -3.95 4.95
C PHE A 133 1.37 -5.02 4.07
N PRO A 134 1.24 -6.27 4.56
CA PRO A 134 0.49 -7.28 3.86
C PRO A 134 -0.93 -6.82 3.59
N VAL A 135 -1.42 -7.06 2.38
CA VAL A 135 -2.80 -6.77 1.97
C VAL A 135 -3.46 -8.03 1.45
N GLU A 136 -4.66 -8.33 1.92
CA GLU A 136 -5.52 -9.34 1.34
C GLU A 136 -6.71 -8.64 0.68
N GLN A 137 -6.94 -9.00 -0.57
CA GLN A 137 -8.05 -8.55 -1.37
C GLN A 137 -8.99 -9.72 -1.63
N ALA A 138 -10.26 -9.59 -1.28
CA ALA A 138 -11.27 -10.57 -1.62
C ALA A 138 -12.29 -9.98 -2.59
N CYS A 139 -12.63 -10.77 -3.61
CA CYS A 139 -13.62 -10.47 -4.63
C CYS A 139 -14.69 -11.57 -4.61
N GLY A 140 -15.57 -11.52 -3.60
CA GLY A 140 -16.44 -12.64 -3.25
C GLY A 140 -15.66 -13.78 -2.62
N GLU A 141 -15.72 -14.98 -3.23
CA GLU A 141 -15.01 -16.18 -2.76
C GLU A 141 -13.53 -16.21 -3.18
N LYS A 142 -13.14 -15.42 -4.18
CA LYS A 142 -11.75 -15.33 -4.64
C LYS A 142 -10.94 -14.44 -3.70
N VAL A 143 -9.74 -14.88 -3.33
CA VAL A 143 -8.82 -14.14 -2.47
C VAL A 143 -7.45 -14.01 -3.15
N ARG A 144 -6.84 -12.82 -3.03
CA ARG A 144 -5.45 -12.53 -3.41
C ARG A 144 -4.71 -12.00 -2.19
N ALA A 145 -3.54 -12.56 -1.92
CA ALA A 145 -2.68 -12.15 -0.82
C ALA A 145 -1.44 -11.48 -1.40
N TRP A 146 -1.21 -10.24 -0.99
CA TRP A 146 -0.06 -9.40 -1.34
C TRP A 146 0.80 -9.27 -0.09
N ASN A 147 1.63 -10.28 0.17
CA ASN A 147 2.29 -10.47 1.47
C ASN A 147 3.78 -10.87 1.37
N GLU A 148 4.34 -10.94 0.18
CA GLU A 148 5.75 -11.28 -0.01
C GLU A 148 6.65 -10.12 0.42
N ILE A 149 7.74 -10.47 1.10
CA ILE A 149 8.76 -9.53 1.61
C ILE A 149 10.08 -9.96 0.99
N PRO A 150 10.85 -9.05 0.36
CA PRO A 150 12.05 -9.41 -0.36
C PRO A 150 13.12 -9.92 0.61
N SER A 151 13.85 -10.95 0.19
CA SER A 151 15.10 -11.33 0.84
C SER A 151 16.18 -10.24 0.64
N PRO A 152 17.29 -10.23 1.40
CA PRO A 152 18.32 -9.19 1.25
C PRO A 152 18.93 -9.07 -0.15
N SER A 153 18.86 -10.11 -0.98
CA SER A 153 19.39 -10.17 -2.34
C SER A 153 18.37 -9.88 -3.44
N GLU A 154 17.11 -9.62 -3.07
CA GLU A 154 15.98 -9.52 -4.00
C GLU A 154 15.34 -8.13 -3.94
N LYS A 155 14.72 -7.68 -5.04
CA LYS A 155 14.00 -6.41 -5.05
C LYS A 155 12.51 -6.66 -4.89
N LEU A 156 11.83 -5.75 -4.21
CA LEU A 156 10.39 -5.82 -3.98
C LEU A 156 9.58 -5.94 -5.29
N HIS A 157 10.03 -5.31 -6.39
CA HIS A 157 9.32 -5.36 -7.67
C HIS A 157 9.56 -6.64 -8.48
N ASP A 158 10.49 -7.49 -8.03
CA ASP A 158 10.76 -8.79 -8.65
C ASP A 158 9.85 -9.88 -8.06
N LEU A 159 9.11 -9.57 -6.98
CA LEU A 159 8.17 -10.47 -6.32
C LEU A 159 6.84 -10.53 -7.08
N ASP A 160 6.20 -11.70 -7.06
CA ASP A 160 4.91 -11.93 -7.73
C ASP A 160 3.77 -11.27 -6.97
N SER A 161 3.82 -11.32 -5.63
CA SER A 161 2.77 -10.83 -4.74
C SER A 161 3.32 -9.97 -3.59
N PRO A 162 4.01 -8.84 -3.91
CA PRO A 162 4.69 -8.03 -2.92
C PRO A 162 3.72 -7.38 -1.93
N ALA A 163 4.09 -7.36 -0.65
CA ALA A 163 3.45 -6.50 0.33
C ALA A 163 3.67 -5.02 -0.03
N ALA A 164 2.69 -4.17 0.30
CA ALA A 164 2.87 -2.73 0.14
C ALA A 164 3.99 -2.25 1.08
N ALA A 165 4.94 -1.46 0.58
CA ALA A 165 6.13 -1.08 1.33
C ALA A 165 6.27 0.44 1.50
N LEU A 166 6.77 0.84 2.68
CA LEU A 166 7.15 2.21 3.02
C LEU A 166 8.59 2.22 3.54
N THR A 167 9.42 3.11 3.01
CA THR A 167 10.75 3.39 3.56
C THR A 167 10.65 4.52 4.58
N VAL A 168 10.87 4.20 5.86
CA VAL A 168 11.02 5.19 6.92
C VAL A 168 12.44 5.75 6.87
N THR A 169 12.55 7.05 6.59
CA THR A 169 13.83 7.76 6.53
C THR A 169 14.19 8.35 7.91
N PRO A 170 15.46 8.72 8.16
CA PRO A 170 15.82 9.47 9.35
C PRO A 170 14.92 10.68 9.57
N LYS A 171 14.71 11.03 10.85
CA LYS A 171 14.01 12.24 11.22
C LYS A 171 14.76 13.44 10.64
N GLN A 172 14.03 14.31 9.95
CA GLN A 172 14.54 15.57 9.43
C GLN A 172 14.78 16.57 10.56
#